data_AF-A0A9D6CIT5-F1
#
_entry.id   AF-A0A9D6CIT5-F1
#
_cell.length_a   1.000
_cell.length_b   1.000
_cell.length_c   1.000
_cell.angle_alpha   90.00
_cell.angle_beta   90.00
_cell.angle_gamma   90.00
#
_symmetry.space_group_name_H-M   'P 1'
#
loop_
_entity.id
_entity.type
_entity.pdbx_description
1 polymer ?
#
loop_
_entity_poly.entity_id
_entity_poly.type
_entity_poly.pdbx_seq_one_letter_code
_entity_poly.pdbx_strand_id
1 'polypeptide(L)'
;MVRVKQESQRAVKPAGSRSEGRAPAASLSKAIACALLGTSVLLGAVAGIVAYGPAFADRSLEPHPRRLEATECRRGRVRDLACIDADDAVRRLGEIDPNTEEGLIEATRIFAAAILHDWPSDVESAVPDRVMRFYEDLPLWCDMIAARARGDLAEWRRLAWLERGRWRSAIRIGVGACSHQAIAISDYLRERGVDARPFGLGGHVVALARTAAGEWIVDPDFALVVPRSLAEAGEDPEGMLEAYLAVGAWPVMAAETAATFGPAGNAEYAVDFIGSNQRRLDAWKRRAQLGAALCLVVALALWRLASTLRLRAARAVPSA
;
A
#
# COMPACT_ATOMS: atom_id res chain seq x y z
N MET A 1 41.05 71.94 19.08
CA MET A 1 40.63 71.73 17.69
C MET A 1 39.15 71.39 17.66
N VAL A 2 38.37 72.33 17.12
CA VAL A 2 37.02 72.29 16.53
C VAL A 2 35.90 71.47 17.19
N ARG A 3 35.05 72.20 17.93
CA ARG A 3 33.63 71.91 18.24
C ARG A 3 32.81 72.03 16.95
N VAL A 4 32.07 70.99 16.56
CA VAL A 4 31.04 71.09 15.50
C VAL A 4 29.66 71.02 16.16
N LYS A 5 28.91 72.12 16.05
CA LYS A 5 27.50 72.25 16.42
C LYS A 5 26.64 71.43 15.46
N GLN A 6 25.79 70.56 16.00
CA GLN A 6 24.68 69.96 15.26
C GLN A 6 23.43 70.83 15.50
N GLU A 7 23.07 71.63 14.49
CA GLU A 7 21.85 72.45 14.48
C GLU A 7 20.63 71.56 14.24
N SER A 8 19.66 71.67 15.14
CA SER A 8 18.35 71.05 15.02
C SER A 8 17.48 71.83 14.03
N GLN A 9 17.18 71.23 12.88
CA GLN A 9 16.07 71.68 12.05
C GLN A 9 14.81 70.88 12.42
N ARG A 10 13.96 71.48 13.26
CA ARG A 10 12.58 71.03 13.48
C ARG A 10 11.75 71.42 12.27
N ALA A 11 11.45 70.44 11.40
CA ALA A 11 10.45 70.60 10.35
C ALA A 11 9.04 70.63 10.96
N VAL A 12 8.33 71.73 10.71
CA VAL A 12 6.91 71.91 11.03
C VAL A 12 6.08 71.01 10.12
N LYS A 13 5.36 70.06 10.72
CA LYS A 13 4.43 69.15 10.02
C LYS A 13 3.18 69.94 9.63
N PRO A 14 2.79 70.04 8.34
CA PRO A 14 1.56 70.71 7.96
C PRO A 14 0.35 69.90 8.46
N ALA A 15 -0.56 70.60 9.13
CA ALA A 15 -1.87 70.10 9.48
C ALA A 15 -2.77 70.11 8.24
N GLY A 16 -3.52 69.02 8.03
CA GLY A 16 -4.74 69.05 7.23
C GLY A 16 -4.69 68.37 5.86
N SER A 17 -5.04 67.08 5.83
CA SER A 17 -6.20 66.63 5.05
C SER A 17 -6.64 65.28 5.62
N ARG A 18 -7.79 65.26 6.31
CA ARG A 18 -8.47 64.00 6.61
C ARG A 18 -9.03 63.51 5.27
N SER A 19 -8.27 62.69 4.56
CA SER A 19 -8.82 61.92 3.46
C SER A 19 -9.83 60.95 4.05
N GLU A 20 -11.11 61.25 3.84
CA GLU A 20 -12.22 60.37 4.18
C GLU A 20 -12.06 59.06 3.37
N GLY A 21 -11.42 58.08 4.01
CA GLY A 21 -11.92 56.73 4.25
C GLY A 21 -12.72 56.01 3.15
N ARG A 22 -12.50 56.26 1.86
CA ARG A 22 -12.93 55.32 0.81
C ARG A 22 -11.98 54.14 0.83
N ALA A 23 -12.28 53.15 1.67
CA ALA A 23 -11.71 51.82 1.54
C ALA A 23 -11.91 51.37 0.07
N PRO A 24 -10.84 51.07 -0.68
CA PRO A 24 -10.93 50.90 -2.12
C PRO A 24 -11.74 49.65 -2.42
N ALA A 25 -12.93 49.80 -3.02
CA ALA A 25 -13.74 48.67 -3.49
C ALA A 25 -12.95 47.69 -4.39
N ALA A 26 -11.85 48.16 -5.00
CA ALA A 26 -10.90 47.36 -5.76
C ALA A 26 -10.08 46.33 -4.93
N SER A 27 -9.96 46.47 -3.60
CA SER A 27 -9.26 45.49 -2.76
C SER A 27 -10.15 44.28 -2.43
N LEU A 28 -11.45 44.52 -2.22
CA LEU A 28 -12.42 43.47 -1.91
C LEU A 28 -12.67 42.55 -3.12
N SER A 29 -12.78 43.10 -4.33
CA SER A 29 -12.95 42.31 -5.55
C SER A 29 -11.74 41.40 -5.81
N LYS A 30 -10.52 41.90 -5.60
CA LYS A 30 -9.28 41.09 -5.70
C LYS A 30 -9.24 39.98 -4.66
N ALA A 31 -9.61 40.26 -3.41
CA ALA A 31 -9.65 39.24 -2.36
C ALA A 31 -10.64 38.10 -2.68
N ILE A 32 -11.84 38.45 -3.18
CA ILE A 32 -12.84 37.47 -3.60
C ILE A 32 -12.34 36.64 -4.78
N ALA A 33 -11.72 37.27 -5.79
CA ALA A 33 -11.16 36.57 -6.94
C ALA A 33 -10.06 35.58 -6.52
N CYS A 34 -9.14 35.98 -5.64
CA CYS A 34 -8.10 35.09 -5.11
C CYS A 34 -8.69 33.91 -4.31
N ALA A 35 -9.70 34.15 -3.48
CA ALA A 35 -10.36 33.09 -2.71
C ALA A 35 -11.08 32.07 -3.62
N LEU A 36 -11.77 32.55 -4.66
CA LEU A 36 -12.44 31.69 -5.65
C LEU A 36 -11.42 30.89 -6.46
N LEU A 37 -10.31 31.49 -6.87
CA LEU A 37 -9.24 30.80 -7.58
C LEU A 37 -8.62 29.70 -6.71
N GLY A 38 -8.26 30.02 -5.46
CA GLY A 38 -7.71 29.04 -4.51
C GLY A 38 -8.67 27.89 -4.22
N THR A 39 -9.96 28.18 -4.07
CA THR A 39 -11.00 27.14 -3.87
C THR A 39 -11.15 26.27 -5.11
N SER A 40 -11.10 26.86 -6.31
CA SER A 40 -11.21 26.12 -7.58
C SER A 40 -10.02 25.20 -7.81
N VAL A 41 -8.80 25.63 -7.47
CA VAL A 41 -7.60 24.79 -7.54
C VAL A 41 -7.69 23.62 -6.57
N LEU A 42 -8.12 23.88 -5.33
CA LEU A 42 -8.28 22.82 -4.32
C LEU A 42 -9.34 21.80 -4.72
N LEU A 43 -10.51 22.27 -5.19
CA LEU A 43 -11.58 21.40 -5.68
C LEU A 43 -11.14 20.61 -6.92
N GLY A 44 -10.40 21.23 -7.84
CA GLY A 44 -9.83 20.56 -9.00
C GLY A 44 -8.85 19.46 -8.62
N ALA A 45 -7.98 19.70 -7.63
CA ALA A 45 -7.06 18.68 -7.12
C ALA A 45 -7.80 17.51 -6.44
N VAL A 46 -8.79 17.81 -5.60
CA VAL A 46 -9.63 16.78 -4.94
C VAL A 46 -10.42 15.98 -5.96
N ALA A 47 -11.08 16.65 -6.91
CA ALA A 47 -11.82 15.99 -7.99
C ALA A 47 -10.90 15.16 -8.87
N GLY A 48 -9.68 15.63 -9.14
CA GLY A 48 -8.66 14.86 -9.84
C GLY A 48 -8.29 13.58 -9.09
N ILE A 49 -8.00 13.67 -7.79
CA ILE A 49 -7.68 12.49 -6.96
C ILE A 49 -8.87 11.50 -6.93
N VAL A 50 -10.10 12.00 -6.80
CA VAL A 50 -11.30 11.15 -6.76
C VAL A 50 -11.62 10.52 -8.12
N ALA A 51 -11.53 11.28 -9.21
CA ALA A 51 -11.87 10.83 -10.55
C ALA A 51 -10.78 9.92 -11.15
N TYR A 52 -9.51 10.25 -10.93
CA TYR A 52 -8.38 9.49 -11.49
C TYR A 52 -7.84 8.43 -10.53
N GLY A 53 -8.14 8.51 -9.22
CA GLY A 53 -7.71 7.52 -8.23
C GLY A 53 -8.04 6.08 -8.63
N PRO A 54 -9.29 5.77 -9.05
CA PRO A 54 -9.65 4.43 -9.53
C PRO A 54 -8.89 4.00 -10.79
N ALA A 55 -8.71 4.89 -11.77
CA ALA A 55 -7.96 4.59 -12.99
C ALA A 55 -6.46 4.37 -12.72
N PHE A 56 -5.91 5.06 -11.70
CA PHE A 56 -4.55 4.85 -11.21
C PHE A 56 -4.43 3.53 -10.45
N ALA A 57 -5.43 3.16 -9.66
CA ALA A 57 -5.49 1.88 -8.97
C ALA A 57 -5.55 0.72 -9.97
N ASP A 58 -6.25 0.86 -11.09
CA ASP A 58 -6.35 -0.20 -12.10
C ASP A 58 -5.04 -0.40 -12.89
N ARG A 59 -4.36 0.69 -13.29
CA ARG A 59 -3.01 0.61 -13.93
C ARG A 59 -1.91 0.14 -12.97
N SER A 60 -2.16 0.17 -11.67
CA SER A 60 -1.18 -0.28 -10.68
C SER A 60 -1.07 -1.79 -10.53
N LEU A 61 -1.94 -2.52 -11.21
CA LEU A 61 -2.02 -3.97 -11.18
C LEU A 61 -1.22 -4.66 -12.30
N GLU A 62 -0.54 -3.92 -13.17
CA GLU A 62 0.29 -4.58 -14.17
C GLU A 62 1.43 -5.37 -13.49
N PRO A 63 1.84 -6.50 -14.08
CA PRO A 63 2.91 -7.33 -13.54
C PRO A 63 4.20 -6.54 -13.21
N HIS A 64 4.90 -6.97 -12.17
CA HIS A 64 6.22 -6.46 -11.88
C HIS A 64 7.18 -6.73 -13.07
N PRO A 65 8.05 -5.79 -13.48
CA PRO A 65 8.92 -5.98 -14.64
C PRO A 65 9.78 -7.25 -14.57
N ARG A 66 10.25 -7.64 -13.38
CA ARG A 66 11.00 -8.90 -13.23
C ARG A 66 10.19 -10.15 -13.54
N ARG A 67 8.86 -10.12 -13.38
CA ARG A 67 8.00 -11.21 -13.84
C ARG A 67 7.98 -11.30 -15.36
N LEU A 68 8.05 -10.16 -16.05
CA LEU A 68 8.13 -10.11 -17.52
C LEU A 68 9.53 -10.51 -18.01
N GLU A 69 10.58 -10.19 -17.27
CA GLU A 69 11.97 -10.62 -17.55
C GLU A 69 12.19 -12.10 -17.22
N ALA A 70 11.40 -12.68 -16.30
CA ALA A 70 11.46 -14.08 -15.89
C ALA A 70 10.93 -15.08 -16.94
N THR A 71 10.56 -14.63 -18.14
CA THR A 71 10.15 -15.51 -19.26
C THR A 71 11.24 -16.52 -19.66
N GLU A 72 12.49 -16.26 -19.31
CA GLU A 72 13.54 -17.30 -19.21
C GLU A 72 13.60 -17.80 -17.76
N CYS A 73 12.82 -18.83 -17.45
CA CYS A 73 12.68 -19.46 -16.13
C CYS A 73 14.03 -19.93 -15.55
N ARG A 74 14.83 -19.01 -15.02
CA ARG A 74 15.95 -19.28 -14.11
C ARG A 74 15.47 -19.08 -12.69
N ARG A 75 15.29 -20.22 -12.00
CA ARG A 75 15.31 -20.40 -10.53
C ARG A 75 14.01 -20.07 -9.78
N GLY A 76 12.91 -20.71 -10.16
CA GLY A 76 11.97 -21.15 -9.13
C GLY A 76 12.66 -22.16 -8.18
N ARG A 77 12.22 -22.24 -6.93
CA ARG A 77 12.76 -23.24 -5.98
C ARG A 77 12.40 -24.66 -6.39
N VAL A 78 11.39 -24.82 -7.24
CA VAL A 78 10.90 -26.05 -7.85
C VAL A 78 11.34 -26.15 -9.31
N ARG A 79 11.83 -27.33 -9.72
CA ARG A 79 12.13 -27.62 -11.13
C ARG A 79 10.84 -27.71 -11.95
N ASP A 80 10.89 -27.21 -13.18
CA ASP A 80 9.83 -27.36 -14.21
C ASP A 80 8.47 -26.72 -13.88
N LEU A 81 8.38 -25.88 -12.84
CA LEU A 81 7.16 -25.12 -12.57
C LEU A 81 7.03 -23.95 -13.55
N ALA A 82 6.11 -24.08 -14.51
CA ALA A 82 5.83 -23.04 -15.47
C ALA A 82 5.13 -21.83 -14.81
N CYS A 83 5.56 -20.62 -15.16
CA CYS A 83 4.88 -19.40 -14.75
C CYS A 83 3.45 -19.38 -15.32
N ILE A 84 2.51 -18.88 -14.51
CA ILE A 84 1.11 -18.69 -14.91
C ILE A 84 0.80 -17.21 -15.05
N ASP A 85 -0.09 -16.84 -15.97
CA ASP A 85 -0.62 -15.48 -16.07
C ASP A 85 -1.43 -15.11 -14.82
N ALA A 86 -1.43 -13.83 -14.43
CA ALA A 86 -2.09 -13.38 -13.21
C ALA A 86 -3.61 -13.57 -13.27
N ASP A 87 -4.24 -13.25 -14.40
CA ASP A 87 -5.68 -13.36 -14.54
C ASP A 87 -6.10 -14.83 -14.65
N ASP A 88 -5.30 -15.66 -15.32
CA ASP A 88 -5.52 -17.10 -15.35
C ASP A 88 -5.40 -17.74 -13.95
N ALA A 89 -4.39 -17.35 -13.17
CA ALA A 89 -4.24 -17.80 -11.78
C ALA A 89 -5.44 -17.41 -10.92
N VAL A 90 -5.89 -16.15 -10.99
CA VAL A 90 -7.06 -15.67 -10.24
C VAL A 90 -8.32 -16.42 -10.65
N ARG A 91 -8.52 -16.65 -11.95
CA ARG A 91 -9.66 -17.41 -12.48
C ARG A 91 -9.67 -18.84 -11.95
N ARG A 92 -8.56 -19.58 -12.10
CA ARG A 92 -8.44 -20.98 -11.65
C ARG A 92 -8.62 -21.14 -10.15
N LEU A 93 -8.05 -20.23 -9.36
CA LEU A 93 -8.27 -20.18 -7.92
C LEU A 93 -9.75 -19.94 -7.57
N GLY A 94 -10.52 -19.26 -8.43
CA GLY A 94 -11.97 -19.12 -8.30
C GLY A 94 -12.76 -20.42 -8.47
N GLU A 95 -12.18 -21.42 -9.13
CA GLU A 95 -12.83 -22.69 -9.49
C GLU A 95 -12.47 -23.85 -8.53
N ILE A 96 -11.46 -23.66 -7.67
CA ILE A 96 -10.93 -24.68 -6.76
C ILE A 96 -11.66 -24.66 -5.42
N ASP A 97 -12.00 -25.84 -4.91
CA ASP A 97 -12.40 -26.04 -3.50
C ASP A 97 -11.19 -26.42 -2.64
N PRO A 98 -10.64 -25.49 -1.83
CA PRO A 98 -9.46 -25.76 -1.01
C PRO A 98 -9.76 -26.57 0.26
N ASN A 99 -11.00 -27.05 0.46
CA ASN A 99 -11.32 -27.93 1.58
C ASN A 99 -10.92 -29.39 1.33
N THR A 100 -10.55 -29.74 0.08
CA THR A 100 -10.00 -31.05 -0.27
C THR A 100 -8.47 -31.00 -0.37
N GLU A 101 -7.83 -32.16 -0.24
CA GLU A 101 -6.37 -32.30 -0.40
C GLU A 101 -5.93 -31.86 -1.80
N GLU A 102 -6.64 -32.30 -2.84
CA GLU A 102 -6.34 -31.95 -4.23
C GLU A 102 -6.48 -30.44 -4.46
N GLY A 103 -7.48 -29.82 -3.84
CA GLY A 103 -7.67 -28.37 -3.93
C GLY A 103 -6.59 -27.57 -3.23
N LEU A 104 -6.11 -28.03 -2.07
CA LEU A 104 -4.94 -27.43 -1.40
C LEU A 104 -3.69 -27.55 -2.26
N ILE A 105 -3.42 -28.74 -2.80
CA ILE A 105 -2.26 -28.99 -3.66
C ILE A 105 -2.30 -28.08 -4.89
N GLU A 106 -3.43 -28.03 -5.59
CA GLU A 106 -3.55 -27.23 -6.81
C GLU A 106 -3.49 -25.72 -6.51
N ALA A 107 -4.14 -25.25 -5.44
CA ALA A 107 -4.02 -23.85 -5.03
C ALA A 107 -2.57 -23.48 -4.74
N THR A 108 -1.86 -24.30 -3.97
CA THR A 108 -0.45 -24.09 -3.60
C THR A 108 0.44 -24.02 -4.84
N ARG A 109 0.23 -24.92 -5.80
CA ARG A 109 0.93 -24.93 -7.08
C ARG A 109 0.67 -23.67 -7.91
N ILE A 110 -0.57 -23.17 -7.92
CA ILE A 110 -0.90 -21.91 -8.62
C ILE A 110 -0.19 -20.72 -7.97
N PHE A 111 -0.15 -20.62 -6.64
CA PHE A 111 0.58 -19.55 -5.96
C PHE A 111 2.07 -19.60 -6.29
N ALA A 112 2.68 -20.78 -6.21
CA ALA A 112 4.08 -21.02 -6.57
C ALA A 112 4.41 -20.60 -8.01
N ALA A 113 3.47 -20.84 -8.94
CA ALA A 113 3.61 -20.49 -10.35
C ALA A 113 3.33 -19.00 -10.63
N ALA A 114 2.50 -18.36 -9.80
CA ALA A 114 2.01 -17.00 -10.02
C ALA A 114 2.89 -15.94 -9.35
N ILE A 115 3.58 -16.30 -8.26
CA ILE A 115 4.40 -15.40 -7.46
C ILE A 115 5.84 -15.93 -7.46
N LEU A 116 6.71 -15.26 -8.20
CA LEU A 116 8.13 -15.60 -8.22
C LEU A 116 8.77 -15.31 -6.86
N HIS A 117 9.53 -16.27 -6.33
CA HIS A 117 10.42 -16.04 -5.18
C HIS A 117 11.57 -15.11 -5.58
N ASP A 118 11.28 -13.82 -5.55
CA ASP A 118 12.25 -12.79 -5.83
C ASP A 118 11.93 -11.58 -4.97
N TRP A 119 12.85 -11.27 -4.08
CA TRP A 119 12.79 -10.08 -3.27
C TRP A 119 14.15 -9.39 -3.36
N PRO A 120 14.20 -8.09 -3.71
CA PRO A 120 15.48 -7.39 -3.81
C PRO A 120 16.14 -7.39 -2.42
N SER A 121 17.27 -8.08 -2.29
CA SER A 121 18.11 -8.06 -1.10
C SER A 121 18.61 -6.64 -0.77
N ASP A 122 18.65 -5.78 -1.79
CA ASP A 122 19.27 -4.47 -1.74
C ASP A 122 18.22 -3.40 -2.10
N VAL A 123 17.57 -2.83 -1.10
CA VAL A 123 16.63 -1.69 -1.27
C VAL A 123 17.29 -0.49 -1.97
N GLU A 124 18.62 -0.41 -1.90
CA GLU A 124 19.42 0.66 -2.50
C GLU A 124 19.65 0.46 -4.01
N SER A 125 19.63 -0.78 -4.51
CA SER A 125 19.71 -1.08 -5.97
C SER A 125 18.32 -1.30 -6.58
N ALA A 126 17.30 -1.50 -5.75
CA ALA A 126 15.91 -1.50 -6.16
C ALA A 126 15.53 -0.10 -6.64
N VAL A 127 15.53 0.08 -7.96
CA VAL A 127 15.07 1.29 -8.66
C VAL A 127 13.79 1.79 -7.96
N PRO A 128 13.75 3.04 -7.44
CA PRO A 128 12.62 3.54 -6.66
C PRO A 128 11.25 3.45 -7.35
N ASP A 129 11.24 3.35 -8.68
CA ASP A 129 10.03 3.22 -9.50
C ASP A 129 9.59 1.76 -9.71
N ARG A 130 10.41 0.78 -9.30
CA ARG A 130 10.15 -0.67 -9.39
C ARG A 130 9.85 -1.31 -8.04
N VAL A 131 10.10 -0.61 -6.93
CA VAL A 131 9.69 -1.07 -5.60
C VAL A 131 8.16 -1.05 -5.56
N MET A 132 7.57 -2.25 -5.74
CA MET A 132 6.22 -2.66 -5.33
C MET A 132 5.13 -1.62 -5.54
N ARG A 133 4.54 -1.56 -6.74
CA ARG A 133 3.39 -0.69 -7.13
C ARG A 133 2.40 -0.48 -5.98
N PHE A 134 2.63 0.58 -5.20
CA PHE A 134 2.00 0.83 -3.90
C PHE A 134 0.56 1.33 -4.00
N TYR A 135 0.05 1.54 -5.21
CA TYR A 135 -1.23 2.21 -5.42
C TYR A 135 -2.43 1.33 -5.05
N GLU A 136 -2.25 0.04 -4.79
CA GLU A 136 -3.30 -0.83 -4.23
C GLU A 136 -3.71 -0.41 -2.82
N ASP A 137 -2.80 0.24 -2.08
CA ASP A 137 -3.04 0.85 -0.77
C ASP A 137 -2.59 2.31 -0.85
N LEU A 138 -3.42 3.14 -1.49
CA LEU A 138 -3.22 4.59 -1.58
C LEU A 138 -2.83 5.24 -0.24
N PRO A 139 -3.46 4.91 0.91
CA PRO A 139 -2.98 5.37 2.22
C PRO A 139 -1.51 5.03 2.47
N LEU A 140 -1.11 3.77 2.26
CA LEU A 140 0.26 3.34 2.45
C LEU A 140 1.22 4.08 1.49
N TRP A 141 0.84 4.23 0.24
CA TRP A 141 1.61 5.03 -0.72
C TRP A 141 1.78 6.46 -0.26
N CYS A 142 0.71 7.12 0.19
CA CYS A 142 0.77 8.47 0.74
C CYS A 142 1.69 8.56 1.96
N ASP A 143 1.59 7.62 2.89
CA ASP A 143 2.45 7.56 4.09
C ASP A 143 3.93 7.39 3.70
N MET A 144 4.20 6.55 2.70
CA MET A 144 5.53 6.32 2.16
C MET A 144 6.09 7.59 1.48
N ILE A 145 5.35 8.22 0.56
CA ILE A 145 5.76 9.47 -0.08
C ILE A 145 5.99 10.56 0.97
N ALA A 146 5.14 10.65 1.98
CA ALA A 146 5.29 11.59 3.07
C ALA A 146 6.56 11.30 3.90
N ALA A 147 6.87 10.04 4.19
CA ALA A 147 8.12 9.65 4.85
C ALA A 147 9.34 10.08 4.03
N ARG A 148 9.33 9.81 2.73
CA ARG A 148 10.41 10.23 1.81
C ARG A 148 10.56 11.75 1.74
N ALA A 149 9.45 12.49 1.62
CA ALA A 149 9.47 13.95 1.57
C ALA A 149 10.01 14.59 2.86
N ARG A 150 9.86 13.91 4.01
CA ARG A 150 10.46 14.31 5.29
C ARG A 150 11.93 13.90 5.45
N GLY A 151 12.50 13.16 4.49
CA GLY A 151 13.84 12.57 4.63
C GLY A 151 13.91 11.38 5.59
N ASP A 152 12.76 10.83 6.00
CA ASP A 152 12.67 9.68 6.89
C ASP A 152 12.83 8.37 6.10
N LEU A 153 14.07 8.05 5.74
CA LEU A 153 14.40 6.89 4.93
C LEU A 153 14.14 5.56 5.66
N ALA A 154 14.20 5.55 6.99
CA ALA A 154 13.94 4.36 7.79
C ALA A 154 12.46 3.97 7.73
N GLU A 155 11.55 4.93 7.97
CA GLU A 155 10.11 4.72 7.83
C GLU A 155 9.75 4.42 6.38
N TRP A 156 10.33 5.13 5.42
CA TRP A 156 10.12 4.83 4.00
C TRP A 156 10.48 3.38 3.66
N ARG A 157 11.65 2.90 4.08
CA ARG A 157 12.07 1.50 3.88
C ARG A 157 11.10 0.53 4.56
N ARG A 158 10.72 0.79 5.81
CA ARG A 158 9.75 -0.04 6.54
C ARG A 158 8.43 -0.16 5.79
N LEU A 159 7.89 0.96 5.31
CA LEU A 159 6.64 1.02 4.53
C LEU A 159 6.79 0.38 3.15
N ALA A 160 7.96 0.49 2.54
CA ALA A 160 8.27 -0.10 1.24
C ALA A 160 8.37 -1.62 1.27
N TRP A 161 8.77 -2.17 2.41
CA TRP A 161 8.93 -3.61 2.67
C TRP A 161 7.65 -4.29 3.16
N LEU A 162 6.53 -3.57 3.18
CA LEU A 162 5.28 -4.15 3.66
C LEU A 162 4.70 -5.16 2.69
N GLU A 163 4.58 -6.38 3.17
CA GLU A 163 3.93 -7.49 2.47
C GLU A 163 2.44 -7.22 2.27
N ARG A 164 1.88 -7.73 1.16
CA ARG A 164 0.47 -7.54 0.83
C ARG A 164 -0.33 -8.76 1.29
N GLY A 165 -1.38 -8.49 2.04
CA GLY A 165 -2.28 -9.52 2.56
C GLY A 165 -3.22 -10.11 1.52
N ARG A 166 -3.67 -9.29 0.56
CA ARG A 166 -4.74 -9.65 -0.36
C ARG A 166 -4.22 -10.54 -1.47
N TRP A 167 -4.73 -11.76 -1.56
CA TRP A 167 -4.17 -12.76 -2.46
C TRP A 167 -4.24 -12.39 -3.94
N ARG A 168 -5.35 -11.77 -4.40
CA ARG A 168 -5.50 -11.32 -5.80
C ARG A 168 -4.46 -10.27 -6.17
N SER A 169 -4.17 -9.37 -5.24
CA SER A 169 -3.15 -8.33 -5.37
C SER A 169 -1.75 -8.93 -5.41
N ALA A 170 -1.44 -9.84 -4.48
CA ALA A 170 -0.16 -10.55 -4.45
C ALA A 170 0.12 -11.30 -5.76
N ILE A 171 -0.88 -11.99 -6.31
CA ILE A 171 -0.78 -12.68 -7.61
C ILE A 171 -0.54 -11.71 -8.77
N ARG A 172 -1.18 -10.54 -8.79
CA ARG A 172 -0.98 -9.54 -9.85
C ARG A 172 0.42 -8.94 -9.81
N ILE A 173 0.93 -8.64 -8.61
CA ILE A 173 2.33 -8.23 -8.40
C ILE A 173 3.27 -9.31 -8.95
N GLY A 174 3.01 -10.57 -8.57
CA GLY A 174 3.68 -11.76 -9.09
C GLY A 174 5.15 -11.93 -8.69
N VAL A 175 5.60 -11.20 -7.66
CA VAL A 175 6.90 -11.36 -7.01
C VAL A 175 6.73 -11.26 -5.48
N GLY A 176 7.47 -12.06 -4.72
CA GLY A 176 7.26 -12.21 -3.28
C GLY A 176 8.39 -12.95 -2.57
N ALA A 177 8.70 -12.57 -1.32
CA ALA A 177 9.41 -13.46 -0.40
C ALA A 177 8.49 -14.62 0.05
N CYS A 178 9.03 -15.64 0.72
CA CYS A 178 8.26 -16.77 1.23
C CYS A 178 7.12 -16.34 2.16
N SER A 179 7.36 -15.35 3.02
CA SER A 179 6.37 -14.72 3.89
C SER A 179 5.20 -14.09 3.13
N HIS A 180 5.48 -13.35 2.05
CA HIS A 180 4.44 -12.76 1.21
C HIS A 180 3.54 -13.83 0.59
N GLN A 181 4.13 -14.91 0.09
CA GLN A 181 3.38 -16.02 -0.50
C GLN A 181 2.52 -16.76 0.54
N ALA A 182 3.10 -17.07 1.72
CA ALA A 182 2.39 -17.70 2.83
C ALA A 182 1.21 -16.85 3.34
N ILE A 183 1.40 -15.52 3.42
CA ILE A 183 0.33 -14.57 3.74
C ILE A 183 -0.78 -14.62 2.67
N ALA A 184 -0.40 -14.53 1.39
CA ALA A 184 -1.34 -14.49 0.29
C ALA A 184 -2.19 -15.77 0.22
N ILE A 185 -1.58 -16.95 0.31
CA ILE A 185 -2.36 -18.20 0.31
C ILE A 185 -3.24 -18.32 1.56
N SER A 186 -2.78 -17.88 2.73
CA SER A 186 -3.60 -17.87 3.95
C SER A 186 -4.83 -16.96 3.83
N ASP A 187 -4.72 -15.83 3.12
CA ASP A 187 -5.87 -14.96 2.79
C ASP A 187 -6.85 -15.66 1.84
N TYR A 188 -6.35 -16.30 0.79
CA TYR A 188 -7.15 -17.08 -0.15
C TYR A 188 -7.93 -18.22 0.52
N LEU A 189 -7.28 -18.97 1.41
CA LEU A 189 -7.85 -20.10 2.14
C LEU A 189 -8.95 -19.64 3.11
N ARG A 190 -8.69 -18.57 3.87
CA ARG A 190 -9.68 -17.99 4.80
C ARG A 190 -10.90 -17.42 4.08
N GLU A 191 -10.72 -16.81 2.90
CA GLU A 191 -11.85 -16.35 2.06
C GLU A 191 -12.79 -17.51 1.68
N ARG A 192 -12.29 -18.76 1.70
CA ARG A 192 -13.03 -19.99 1.35
C ARG A 192 -13.38 -20.85 2.57
N GLY A 193 -13.29 -20.30 3.78
CA GLY A 193 -13.72 -20.96 5.00
C GLY A 193 -12.71 -21.96 5.58
N VAL A 194 -11.49 -22.04 5.06
CA VAL A 194 -10.40 -22.84 5.63
C VAL A 194 -9.69 -22.00 6.71
N ASP A 195 -9.55 -22.55 7.92
CA ASP A 195 -8.78 -21.92 9.00
C ASP A 195 -7.30 -21.97 8.63
N ALA A 196 -6.74 -20.82 8.23
CA ALA A 196 -5.37 -20.75 7.73
C ALA A 196 -4.62 -19.52 8.25
N ARG A 197 -3.34 -19.72 8.57
CA ARG A 197 -2.44 -18.66 9.07
C ARG A 197 -1.00 -18.89 8.63
N PRO A 198 -0.23 -17.85 8.30
CA PRO A 198 1.20 -17.97 8.05
C PRO A 198 1.94 -18.26 9.37
N PHE A 199 3.03 -18.99 9.27
CA PHE A 199 3.83 -19.44 10.40
C PHE A 199 5.32 -19.39 10.04
N GLY A 200 6.11 -18.76 10.92
CA GLY A 200 7.55 -18.58 10.72
C GLY A 200 8.35 -19.73 11.33
N LEU A 201 9.37 -20.18 10.59
CA LEU A 201 10.27 -21.29 10.93
C LEU A 201 11.72 -20.80 11.18
N GLY A 202 11.92 -19.56 11.62
CA GLY A 202 13.29 -19.06 11.88
C GLY A 202 14.19 -18.92 10.64
N GLY A 203 13.59 -18.63 9.47
CA GLY A 203 14.33 -18.47 8.21
C GLY A 203 13.46 -18.71 6.98
N HIS A 204 12.35 -19.43 7.18
CA HIS A 204 11.31 -19.67 6.19
C HIS A 204 9.93 -19.34 6.76
N VAL A 205 8.94 -19.15 5.89
CA VAL A 205 7.55 -18.93 6.30
C VAL A 205 6.64 -19.79 5.43
N VAL A 206 5.79 -20.57 6.09
CA VAL A 206 4.78 -21.43 5.48
C VAL A 206 3.39 -20.97 5.90
N ALA A 207 2.33 -21.52 5.31
CA ALA A 207 0.98 -21.43 5.85
C ALA A 207 0.62 -22.74 6.57
N LEU A 208 -0.05 -22.61 7.72
CA LEU A 208 -0.72 -23.72 8.38
C LEU A 208 -2.20 -23.62 8.04
N ALA A 209 -2.76 -24.69 7.50
CA ALA A 209 -4.17 -24.79 7.16
C ALA A 209 -4.84 -25.93 7.94
N ARG A 210 -6.08 -25.73 8.38
CA ARG A 210 -6.87 -26.75 9.05
C ARG A 210 -8.15 -26.98 8.26
N THR A 211 -8.30 -28.20 7.76
CA THR A 211 -9.51 -28.67 7.07
C THR A 211 -10.22 -29.71 7.93
N ALA A 212 -11.32 -30.28 7.43
CA ALA A 212 -11.97 -31.41 8.09
C ALA A 212 -11.09 -32.67 8.17
N ALA A 213 -10.10 -32.80 7.26
CA ALA A 213 -9.19 -33.95 7.20
C ALA A 213 -8.02 -33.85 8.18
N GLY A 214 -7.73 -32.65 8.73
CA GLY A 214 -6.61 -32.44 9.66
C GLY A 214 -5.87 -31.13 9.44
N GLU A 215 -4.67 -31.07 9.99
CA GLU A 215 -3.74 -29.96 9.80
C GLU A 215 -2.80 -30.22 8.62
N TRP A 216 -2.49 -29.16 7.90
CA TRP A 216 -1.69 -29.17 6.69
C TRP A 216 -0.64 -28.07 6.77
N ILE A 217 0.59 -28.42 6.40
CA ILE A 217 1.63 -27.44 6.09
C ILE A 217 1.53 -27.14 4.60
N VAL A 218 1.35 -25.86 4.28
CA VAL A 218 1.16 -25.35 2.93
C VAL A 218 2.31 -24.40 2.63
N ASP A 219 3.20 -24.81 1.73
CA ASP A 219 4.36 -24.04 1.31
C ASP A 219 4.26 -23.64 -0.16
N PRO A 220 3.67 -22.45 -0.44
CA PRO A 220 3.56 -21.95 -1.80
C PRO A 220 4.93 -21.61 -2.42
N ASP A 221 5.99 -21.45 -1.63
CA ASP A 221 7.32 -21.13 -2.17
C ASP A 221 7.95 -22.31 -2.90
N PHE A 222 7.57 -23.53 -2.49
CA PHE A 222 8.03 -24.79 -3.04
C PHE A 222 6.92 -25.63 -3.69
N ALA A 223 5.73 -25.06 -3.90
CA ALA A 223 4.56 -25.80 -4.39
C ALA A 223 4.26 -27.09 -3.58
N LEU A 224 4.52 -27.06 -2.26
CA LEU A 224 4.48 -28.23 -1.39
C LEU A 224 3.29 -28.17 -0.44
N VAL A 225 2.59 -29.30 -0.29
CA VAL A 225 1.58 -29.50 0.76
C VAL A 225 1.93 -30.78 1.50
N VAL A 226 1.95 -30.73 2.83
CA VAL A 226 2.27 -31.87 3.69
C VAL A 226 1.10 -32.12 4.65
N PRO A 227 0.49 -33.33 4.66
CA PRO A 227 -0.63 -33.70 5.54
C PRO A 227 -0.14 -33.99 6.97
N ARG A 228 0.50 -33.00 7.59
CA ARG A 228 1.08 -33.11 8.93
C ARG A 228 0.90 -31.80 9.69
N SER A 229 0.77 -31.93 11.00
CA SER A 229 0.92 -30.80 11.92
C SER A 229 2.36 -30.31 11.96
N LEU A 230 2.55 -29.08 12.45
CA LEU A 230 3.89 -28.52 12.64
C LEU A 230 4.71 -29.32 13.66
N ALA A 231 4.06 -29.88 14.69
CA ALA A 231 4.73 -30.69 15.70
C ALA A 231 5.31 -31.98 15.09
N GLU A 232 4.52 -32.70 14.31
CA GLU A 232 4.96 -33.91 13.60
C GLU A 232 6.10 -33.59 12.62
N ALA A 233 6.03 -32.48 11.89
CA ALA A 233 7.09 -32.06 10.98
C ALA A 233 8.40 -31.70 11.72
N GLY A 234 8.31 -31.14 12.92
CA GLY A 234 9.48 -30.83 13.74
C GLY A 234 10.16 -32.06 14.36
N GLU A 235 9.43 -33.16 14.51
CA GLU A 235 9.95 -34.45 14.98
C GLU A 235 10.55 -35.29 13.84
N ASP A 236 10.26 -34.96 12.57
CA ASP A 236 10.70 -35.69 11.38
C ASP A 236 11.29 -34.78 10.28
N PRO A 237 12.48 -34.18 10.50
CA PRO A 237 13.13 -33.33 9.51
C PRO A 237 13.60 -34.10 8.27
N GLU A 238 13.89 -35.40 8.38
CA GLU A 238 14.25 -36.23 7.23
C GLU A 238 13.05 -36.44 6.29
N GLY A 239 11.87 -36.74 6.83
CA GLY A 239 10.63 -36.81 6.05
C GLY A 239 10.25 -35.47 5.40
N MET A 240 10.54 -34.34 6.06
CA MET A 240 10.36 -33.03 5.44
C MET A 240 11.32 -32.81 4.26
N LEU A 241 12.60 -33.20 4.39
CA LEU A 241 13.56 -33.15 3.29
C LEU A 241 13.10 -34.00 2.10
N GLU A 242 12.63 -35.22 2.35
CA GLU A 242 12.08 -36.09 1.31
C GLU A 242 10.88 -35.44 0.59
N ALA A 243 9.98 -34.81 1.34
CA ALA A 243 8.82 -34.11 0.79
C ALA A 243 9.22 -32.95 -0.14
N TYR A 244 10.20 -32.13 0.25
CA TYR A 244 10.74 -31.06 -0.62
C TYR A 244 11.42 -31.62 -1.87
N LEU A 245 12.21 -32.68 -1.74
CA LEU A 245 12.86 -33.31 -2.89
C LEU A 245 11.83 -33.90 -3.87
N ALA A 246 10.73 -34.45 -3.36
CA ALA A 246 9.66 -35.04 -4.16
C ALA A 246 8.95 -34.03 -5.06
N VAL A 247 8.81 -32.77 -4.63
CA VAL A 247 8.28 -31.68 -5.47
C VAL A 247 9.33 -31.07 -6.38
N GLY A 248 10.55 -31.63 -6.44
CA GLY A 248 11.61 -31.16 -7.32
C GLY A 248 12.37 -29.95 -6.79
N ALA A 249 12.38 -29.73 -5.48
CA ALA A 249 13.20 -28.70 -4.87
C ALA A 249 14.69 -28.94 -5.09
N TRP A 250 15.49 -27.87 -5.15
CA TRP A 250 16.95 -28.02 -5.21
C TRP A 250 17.48 -28.61 -3.91
N PRO A 251 18.37 -29.64 -3.94
CA PRO A 251 18.78 -30.35 -2.73
C PRO A 251 19.33 -29.47 -1.60
N VAL A 252 20.13 -28.45 -1.92
CA VAL A 252 20.68 -27.52 -0.91
C VAL A 252 19.56 -26.72 -0.24
N MET A 253 18.65 -26.14 -1.03
CA MET A 253 17.52 -25.37 -0.48
C MET A 253 16.54 -26.26 0.29
N ALA A 254 16.29 -27.48 -0.20
CA ALA A 254 15.44 -28.47 0.47
C ALA A 254 16.00 -28.83 1.85
N ALA A 255 17.31 -29.10 1.94
CA ALA A 255 17.98 -29.42 3.20
C ALA A 255 17.97 -28.23 4.17
N GLU A 256 18.30 -27.03 3.70
CA GLU A 256 18.24 -25.80 4.51
C GLU A 256 16.83 -25.54 5.04
N THR A 257 15.81 -25.70 4.19
CA THR A 257 14.41 -25.45 4.56
C THR A 257 13.87 -26.53 5.49
N ALA A 258 14.15 -27.81 5.24
CA ALA A 258 13.72 -28.89 6.13
C ALA A 258 14.32 -28.74 7.54
N ALA A 259 15.55 -28.28 7.66
CA ALA A 259 16.19 -28.00 8.94
C ALA A 259 15.49 -26.90 9.76
N THR A 260 14.69 -26.04 9.12
CA THR A 260 13.95 -24.96 9.80
C THR A 260 12.75 -25.44 10.61
N PHE A 261 12.25 -26.66 10.39
CA PHE A 261 11.07 -27.18 11.10
C PHE A 261 11.35 -27.55 12.57
N GLY A 262 12.63 -27.57 12.98
CA GLY A 262 13.01 -27.80 14.37
C GLY A 262 12.38 -26.78 15.32
N PRO A 263 12.23 -27.11 16.62
CA PRO A 263 11.52 -26.25 17.58
C PRO A 263 12.18 -24.88 17.82
N ALA A 264 13.45 -24.71 17.45
CA ALA A 264 14.17 -23.45 17.58
C ALA A 264 13.79 -22.47 16.44
N GLY A 265 13.07 -21.39 16.77
CA GLY A 265 12.71 -20.34 15.80
C GLY A 265 11.27 -20.42 15.29
N ASN A 266 10.51 -21.43 15.70
CA ASN A 266 9.09 -21.55 15.40
C ASN A 266 8.28 -20.49 16.15
N ALA A 267 7.65 -19.60 15.39
CA ALA A 267 6.76 -18.57 15.93
C ALA A 267 5.61 -18.32 14.96
N GLU A 268 4.42 -18.09 15.52
CA GLU A 268 3.31 -17.60 14.72
C GLU A 268 3.74 -16.28 14.06
N TYR A 269 3.69 -16.23 12.73
CA TYR A 269 4.08 -15.04 12.01
C TYR A 269 3.00 -13.99 12.29
N ALA A 270 3.32 -12.96 13.06
CA ALA A 270 2.34 -12.00 13.54
C ALA A 270 1.74 -11.22 12.35
N VAL A 271 0.65 -11.74 11.80
CA VAL A 271 -0.12 -11.11 10.72
C VAL A 271 -1.03 -10.00 11.21
N ASP A 272 -0.78 -9.49 12.41
CA ASP A 272 -1.43 -8.29 12.94
C ASP A 272 -1.31 -7.10 11.95
N PHE A 273 -0.44 -7.25 10.95
CA PHE A 273 -0.32 -6.48 9.73
C PHE A 273 -1.57 -6.40 8.82
N ILE A 274 -2.27 -7.50 8.52
CA ILE A 274 -3.46 -7.45 7.65
C ILE A 274 -4.60 -6.72 8.37
N GLY A 275 -4.80 -7.06 9.65
CA GLY A 275 -5.78 -6.37 10.49
C GLY A 275 -5.45 -4.90 10.67
N SER A 276 -4.18 -4.55 10.91
CA SER A 276 -3.76 -3.16 11.07
C SER A 276 -3.82 -2.35 9.78
N ASN A 277 -3.46 -2.92 8.62
CA ASN A 277 -3.60 -2.25 7.33
C ASN A 277 -5.07 -2.02 6.98
N GLN A 278 -5.94 -3.02 7.19
CA GLN A 278 -7.37 -2.83 6.94
C GLN A 278 -7.95 -1.74 7.88
N ARG A 279 -7.57 -1.75 9.17
CA ARG A 279 -7.93 -0.68 10.12
C ARG A 279 -7.40 0.69 9.70
N ARG A 280 -6.17 0.76 9.18
CA ARG A 280 -5.55 1.99 8.65
C ARG A 280 -6.27 2.48 7.40
N LEU A 281 -6.58 1.58 6.47
CA LEU A 281 -7.34 1.88 5.25
C LEU A 281 -8.75 2.39 5.61
N ASP A 282 -9.44 1.76 6.55
CA ASP A 282 -10.76 2.21 7.00
C ASP A 282 -10.67 3.57 7.73
N ALA A 283 -9.66 3.77 8.56
CA ALA A 283 -9.39 5.06 9.19
C ALA A 283 -9.08 6.14 8.16
N TRP A 284 -8.31 5.82 7.12
CA TRP A 284 -7.99 6.74 6.03
C TRP A 284 -9.23 7.06 5.19
N LYS A 285 -10.03 6.06 4.79
CA LYS A 285 -11.31 6.27 4.10
C LYS A 285 -12.21 7.21 4.89
N ARG A 286 -12.33 7.00 6.21
CA ARG A 286 -13.05 7.91 7.10
C ARG A 286 -12.46 9.32 7.10
N ARG A 287 -11.12 9.48 7.21
CA ARG A 287 -10.46 10.80 7.15
C ARG A 287 -10.66 11.49 5.81
N ALA A 288 -10.57 10.76 4.70
CA ALA A 288 -10.79 11.27 3.35
C ALA A 288 -12.25 11.73 3.16
N GLN A 289 -13.22 10.93 3.64
CA GLN A 289 -14.63 11.29 3.66
C GLN A 289 -14.89 12.55 4.51
N LEU A 290 -14.30 12.63 5.70
CA LEU A 290 -14.39 13.80 6.58
C LEU A 290 -13.74 15.04 5.95
N GLY A 291 -12.57 14.87 5.32
CA GLY A 291 -11.88 15.95 4.61
C GLY A 291 -12.68 16.47 3.42
N ALA A 292 -13.28 15.57 2.64
CA ALA A 292 -14.17 15.92 1.54
C ALA A 292 -15.43 16.65 2.05
N ALA A 293 -16.05 16.16 3.13
CA ALA A 293 -17.20 16.80 3.75
C ALA A 293 -16.85 18.20 4.28
N LEU A 294 -15.70 18.37 4.92
CA LEU A 294 -15.22 19.66 5.40
C LEU A 294 -14.98 20.63 4.23
N CYS A 295 -14.34 20.17 3.15
CA CYS A 295 -14.14 20.98 1.94
C CYS A 295 -15.48 21.45 1.35
N LEU A 296 -16.48 20.57 1.32
CA LEU A 296 -17.84 20.91 0.86
C LEU A 296 -18.49 21.97 1.76
N VAL A 297 -18.40 21.83 3.08
CA VAL A 297 -18.94 22.81 4.04
C VAL A 297 -18.26 24.17 3.86
N VAL A 298 -16.93 24.21 3.72
CA VAL A 298 -16.18 25.45 3.47
C VAL A 298 -16.61 26.07 2.14
N ALA A 299 -16.73 25.28 1.08
CA ALA A 299 -17.17 25.78 -0.22
C ALA A 299 -18.58 26.39 -0.16
N LEU A 300 -19.52 25.73 0.53
CA LEU A 300 -20.89 26.25 0.73
C LEU A 300 -20.92 27.53 1.56
N ALA A 301 -20.11 27.61 2.63
CA ALA A 301 -20.01 28.80 3.46
C ALA A 301 -19.44 29.99 2.65
N LEU A 302 -18.38 29.76 1.87
CA LEU A 302 -17.79 30.76 1.00
C LEU A 302 -18.78 31.22 -0.09
N TRP A 303 -19.52 30.30 -0.68
CA TRP A 303 -20.56 30.62 -1.67
C TRP A 303 -21.67 31.48 -1.07
N ARG A 304 -22.14 31.15 0.15
CA ARG A 304 -23.18 31.91 0.85
C ARG A 304 -22.71 33.32 1.22
N LEU A 305 -21.47 33.44 1.70
CA LEU A 305 -20.85 34.73 2.01
C LEU A 305 -20.73 35.60 0.75
N ALA A 306 -20.21 35.04 -0.34
CA ALA A 306 -20.09 35.73 -1.62
C ALA A 306 -21.46 36.20 -2.16
N SER A 307 -22.48 35.35 -2.05
CA SER A 307 -23.85 35.68 -2.45
C SER A 307 -24.43 36.83 -1.62
N THR A 308 -24.21 36.81 -0.30
CA THR A 308 -24.66 37.87 0.61
C THR A 308 -23.97 39.21 0.30
N LEU A 309 -22.67 39.17 0.05
CA LEU A 309 -21.89 40.36 -0.33
C LEU A 309 -22.35 40.94 -1.67
N ARG A 310 -22.63 40.09 -2.67
CA ARG A 310 -23.21 40.51 -3.97
C ARG A 310 -24.56 41.20 -3.80
N LEU A 311 -25.46 40.63 -3.00
CA LEU A 311 -26.78 41.22 -2.73
C LEU A 311 -26.67 42.58 -2.02
N ARG A 312 -25.74 42.71 -1.05
CA ARG A 312 -25.48 43.99 -0.38
C ARG A 312 -24.91 45.04 -1.34
N ALA A 313 -23.98 44.65 -2.21
CA ALA A 313 -23.42 45.54 -3.22
C ALA A 313 -24.48 46.03 -4.21
N ALA A 314 -25.36 45.14 -4.68
CA ALA A 314 -26.45 45.48 -5.59
C ALA A 314 -27.44 46.49 -4.99
N ARG A 315 -27.71 46.41 -3.67
CA ARG A 315 -28.58 47.37 -2.96
C ARG A 315 -27.91 48.73 -2.69
N ALA A 316 -26.58 48.80 -2.73
CA ALA A 316 -25.82 50.00 -2.42
C ALA A 316 -25.64 50.94 -3.63
N VAL A 317 -26.09 50.54 -4.82
CA VAL A 317 -26.09 51.40 -6.00
C VAL A 317 -27.33 52.31 -5.93
N PRO A 318 -27.17 53.62 -5.70
CA PRO A 318 -28.31 54.54 -5.66
C PRO A 318 -29.00 54.57 -7.02
N SER A 319 -30.33 54.53 -7.03
CA SER A 319 -31.14 54.74 -8.23
C SER A 319 -30.82 56.13 -8.79
N ALA A 320 -30.18 56.16 -9.96
CA ALA A 320 -29.98 57.37 -10.74
C ALA A 320 -31.29 57.86 -11.34
#